data_AF-A0A9E4CUZ7-F1
#
_entry.id   AF-A0A9E4CUZ7-F1
#
_cell.length_a   1.000
_cell.length_b   1.000
_cell.length_c   1.000
_cell.angle_alpha   90.00
_cell.angle_beta   90.00
_cell.angle_gamma   90.00
#
_symmetry.space_group_name_H-M   'P 1'
#
loop_
_entity.id
_entity.type
_entity.pdbx_description
1 polymer ?
#
loop_
_entity_poly.entity_id
_entity_poly.type
_entity_poly.pdbx_seq_one_letter_code
_entity_poly.pdbx_strand_id
1 'polypeptide(L)' 'PMSDPATHPADTASPAPDLDRIERDLAGVEAALARLDAGTYWTDEVTGAPIPDSHLAAHPTARRAPE' A
#
# COMPACT_ATOMS: atom_id res chain seq x y z
N PRO A 1 -31.74 33.50 3.07
CA PRO A 1 -30.68 33.72 2.06
C PRO A 1 -29.53 32.74 2.35
N MET A 2 -29.43 31.67 1.58
CA MET A 2 -28.30 30.73 1.65
C MET A 2 -27.10 31.40 0.97
N SER A 3 -26.04 31.64 1.73
CA SER A 3 -24.80 32.24 1.22
C SER A 3 -24.11 31.32 0.21
N ASP A 4 -23.53 31.93 -0.83
CA ASP A 4 -22.80 31.31 -1.94
C ASP A 4 -21.83 30.20 -1.50
N PRO A 5 -21.67 29.13 -2.31
CA PRO A 5 -20.58 28.20 -2.13
C PRO A 5 -19.28 28.99 -2.34
N ALA A 6 -18.45 29.03 -1.30
CA ALA A 6 -17.10 29.57 -1.39
C ALA A 6 -16.43 28.97 -2.63
N THR A 7 -16.17 29.84 -3.62
CA THR A 7 -15.26 29.59 -4.72
C THR A 7 -13.95 29.12 -4.12
N HIS A 8 -13.70 27.80 -4.17
CA HIS A 8 -12.38 27.27 -3.89
C HIS A 8 -11.42 27.95 -4.88
N PRO A 9 -10.38 28.63 -4.40
CA PRO A 9 -9.41 29.26 -5.29
C PRO A 9 -8.87 28.18 -6.21
N ALA A 10 -8.90 28.48 -7.52
CA ALA A 10 -8.49 27.63 -8.64
C ALA A 10 -7.67 26.40 -8.21
N ASP A 11 -8.34 25.26 -8.24
CA ASP A 11 -7.73 23.93 -8.16
C ASP A 11 -6.58 23.90 -9.17
N THR A 12 -5.36 24.10 -8.68
CA THR A 12 -4.15 23.87 -9.46
C THR A 12 -4.15 22.39 -9.73
N ALA A 13 -4.74 22.00 -10.86
CA ALA A 13 -5.09 20.64 -11.21
C ALA A 13 -3.96 19.69 -10.84
N SER A 14 -4.11 19.04 -9.68
CA SER A 14 -3.23 17.93 -9.35
C SER A 14 -3.46 16.88 -10.43
N PRO A 15 -2.39 16.24 -10.96
CA PRO A 15 -2.57 15.18 -11.94
C PRO A 15 -3.57 14.16 -11.38
N ALA A 16 -4.50 13.72 -12.23
CA ALA A 16 -5.48 12.72 -11.84
C ALA A 16 -4.75 11.50 -11.23
N PRO A 17 -5.28 10.92 -10.13
CA PRO A 17 -4.63 9.81 -9.47
C PRO A 17 -4.49 8.61 -10.39
N ASP A 18 -3.33 7.95 -10.32
CA ASP A 18 -3.06 6.69 -11.02
C ASP A 18 -3.82 5.56 -10.31
N LEU A 19 -5.03 5.26 -10.80
CA LEU A 19 -5.92 4.27 -10.19
C LEU A 19 -5.33 2.85 -10.26
N ASP A 20 -4.60 2.51 -11.32
CA ASP A 20 -3.97 1.19 -11.48
C ASP A 20 -2.89 0.97 -10.43
N ARG A 21 -2.13 2.03 -10.10
CA ARG A 21 -1.18 1.98 -8.99
C ARG A 21 -1.89 1.80 -7.66
N ILE A 22 -2.96 2.56 -7.41
CA ILE A 22 -3.73 2.47 -6.15
C ILE A 22 -4.32 1.06 -6.00
N GLU A 23 -4.90 0.49 -7.05
CA GLU A 23 -5.44 -0.87 -7.03
C GLU A 23 -4.36 -1.89 -6.68
N ARG A 24 -3.17 -1.78 -7.30
CA ARG A 24 -2.04 -2.68 -7.00
C ARG A 24 -1.55 -2.54 -5.55
N ASP A 25 -1.48 -1.32 -5.05
CA ASP A 25 -1.06 -1.04 -3.67
C ASP A 25 -2.07 -1.65 -2.68
N LEU A 26 -3.38 -1.49 -2.92
CA LEU A 26 -4.44 -2.07 -2.10
C LEU A 26 -4.46 -3.60 -2.16
N ALA A 27 -4.28 -4.20 -3.34
CA ALA A 27 -4.14 -5.65 -3.48
C ALA A 27 -2.89 -6.19 -2.75
N GLY A 28 -1.82 -5.40 -2.70
CA GLY A 28 -0.63 -5.69 -1.90
C GLY A 28 -0.92 -5.74 -0.40
N VAL A 29 -1.70 -4.79 0.11
CA VAL A 29 -2.12 -4.74 1.52
C VAL A 29 -3.03 -5.92 1.87
N GLU A 30 -4.02 -6.23 1.04
CA GLU A 30 -4.92 -7.37 1.28
C GLU A 30 -4.15 -8.69 1.35
N ALA A 31 -3.21 -8.92 0.44
CA ALA A 31 -2.35 -10.10 0.46
C ALA A 31 -1.46 -10.16 1.72
N ALA A 32 -0.94 -9.02 2.18
CA ALA A 32 -0.15 -8.95 3.40
C ALA A 32 -0.97 -9.31 4.65
N LEU A 33 -2.21 -8.78 4.76
CA LEU A 33 -3.13 -9.12 5.84
C LEU A 33 -3.51 -10.60 5.84
N ALA A 34 -3.82 -11.17 4.68
CA ALA A 34 -4.11 -12.60 4.56
C ALA A 34 -2.92 -13.48 5.02
N ARG A 35 -1.68 -13.08 4.73
CA ARG A 35 -0.48 -13.77 5.21
C ARG A 35 -0.27 -13.59 6.72
N LEU A 36 -0.62 -12.43 7.28
CA LEU A 36 -0.58 -12.22 8.74
C LEU A 36 -1.54 -13.17 9.44
N ASP A 37 -2.78 -13.25 8.96
CA ASP A 37 -3.80 -14.15 9.49
C ASP A 37 -3.39 -15.63 9.34
N ALA A 38 -2.74 -15.98 8.24
CA ALA A 38 -2.21 -17.32 8.00
C ALA A 38 -0.89 -17.63 8.73
N GLY A 39 -0.26 -16.65 9.40
CA GLY A 39 1.03 -16.82 10.08
C GLY A 39 2.25 -16.94 9.15
N THR A 40 2.13 -16.51 7.89
CA THR A 40 3.19 -16.61 6.85
C THR A 40 3.74 -15.25 6.40
N TYR A 41 3.36 -14.16 7.07
CA TYR A 41 3.75 -12.79 6.71
C TYR A 41 5.27 -12.55 6.72
N TRP A 42 5.97 -13.12 7.69
CA TRP A 42 7.43 -13.01 7.80
C TRP A 42 8.20 -14.01 6.94
N THR A 43 7.53 -14.80 6.11
CA THR A 43 8.18 -15.87 5.35
C THR A 43 8.31 -15.46 3.88
N ASP A 44 9.54 -15.49 3.37
CA ASP A 44 9.83 -15.31 1.95
C ASP A 44 9.13 -16.40 1.14
N GLU A 45 8.32 -16.00 0.17
CA GLU A 45 7.45 -16.91 -0.59
C GLU A 45 8.21 -17.85 -1.53
N VAL A 46 9.49 -17.56 -1.84
CA VAL A 46 10.32 -18.34 -2.76
C VAL A 46 11.24 -19.27 -2.00
N THR A 47 11.95 -18.74 -1.00
CA THR A 47 12.99 -19.47 -0.27
C THR A 47 12.47 -20.12 1.00
N GLY A 48 11.36 -19.63 1.56
CA GLY A 48 10.86 -20.01 2.88
C GLY A 48 11.66 -19.42 4.04
N ALA A 49 12.67 -18.60 3.78
CA ALA A 49 13.47 -17.95 4.83
C ALA A 49 12.70 -16.79 5.49
N PRO A 50 13.09 -16.36 6.70
CA PRO A 50 12.51 -15.18 7.32
C PRO A 50 12.84 -13.89 6.56
N ILE A 51 11.84 -13.02 6.37
CA ILE A 51 12.00 -11.64 5.92
C ILE A 51 12.37 -10.78 7.15
N PRO A 52 13.43 -9.96 7.09
CA PRO A 52 13.81 -9.11 8.21
C PRO A 52 12.72 -8.12 8.61
N ASP A 53 12.48 -7.94 9.91
CA ASP A 53 11.50 -6.98 10.44
C ASP A 53 11.77 -5.55 9.96
N SER A 54 13.05 -5.14 9.90
CA SER A 54 13.44 -3.82 9.39
C SER A 54 13.03 -3.61 7.93
N HIS A 55 13.06 -4.68 7.13
CA HIS A 55 12.62 -4.65 5.75
C HIS A 55 11.09 -4.54 5.65
N LEU A 56 10.36 -5.33 6.44
CA LEU A 56 8.88 -5.24 6.48
C LEU A 56 8.38 -3.91 7.07
N ALA A 57 9.14 -3.29 7.97
CA ALA A 57 8.82 -1.96 8.49
C ALA A 57 8.90 -0.88 7.40
N ALA A 58 9.86 -1.00 6.48
CA ALA A 58 10.01 -0.10 5.34
C ALA A 58 9.08 -0.48 4.16
N HIS A 59 8.82 -1.77 3.99
CA HIS A 59 8.11 -2.36 2.86
C HIS A 59 7.08 -3.39 3.36
N PRO A 60 5.96 -2.95 3.94
CA PRO A 60 4.99 -3.84 4.62
C PRO A 60 4.26 -4.80 3.68
N THR A 61 4.29 -4.56 2.37
CA THR A 61 3.71 -5.46 1.37
C THR A 61 4.73 -6.40 0.74
N ALA A 62 6.00 -6.39 1.20
CA ALA A 62 7.05 -7.24 0.68
C ALA A 62 6.72 -8.74 0.90
N ARG A 63 7.02 -9.54 -0.12
CA ARG A 63 6.85 -11.00 -0.12
C ARG A 63 8.17 -11.75 -0.14
N ARG A 64 9.27 -11.02 -0.29
CA ARG A 64 10.63 -11.55 -0.38
C ARG A 64 11.57 -10.77 0.53
N ALA A 65 12.61 -11.44 0.98
CA ALA A 65 13.75 -10.81 1.62
C ALA A 65 14.48 -9.91 0.60
N PRO A 66 15.16 -8.86 1.06
CA PRO A 66 16.11 -8.14 0.22
C PRO A 66 17.22 -9.12 -0.23
N GLU A 67 17.71 -8.95 -1.45
CA GLU A 67 18.82 -9.73 -2.02
C GLU A 67 20.11 -9.66 -1.18
#